data_AF-A0A6C0LUD3-F1
#
_entry.id   AF-A0A6C0LUD3-F1
#
_cell.length_a   1.000
_cell.length_b   1.000
_cell.length_c   1.000
_cell.angle_alpha   90.00
_cell.angle_beta   90.00
_cell.angle_gamma   90.00
#
_symmetry.space_group_name_H-M   'P 1'
#
loop_
_entity.id
_entity.type
_entity.pdbx_description
1 polymer ?
#
loop_
_entity_poly.entity_id
_entity_poly.type
_entity_poly.pdbx_seq_one_letter_code
_entity_poly.pdbx_strand_id
1 'polypeptide(L)'
;MNNTKILNDKTGRYVLKSGKIGQLLLKSKCKDSGKELDQRTNKCVSPCKAGKVRDPVTKRCRSPKKKSGPKKKSPSPCKAGKVRDPVTKRCRSPKKKSPSPCKAGKVRDSVTKRCGSPKKKSGPKKKPPSPCKAGKVRDPVTKRCKAQIPTQPPTAVKGILEKCSVTNHWKQNRKKVLALGSVGVVYQVCSIGNCDYILKEQDLDDEFLREVDILKRLKGWEHAPKVYGIWKCKGKGYIMEEMLIPYKYKKVDMLRKLQDILAKLYDKGISFPDCHTGNVMMRKDGTVVLIDFGWSEYFPYKTSTSTYGYLSESLMRPVTLDEVKIWETSNLMDDFGTRKQYKDATVLLDQMIKKEV
;
A
#
# COMPACT_ATOMS: atom_id res chain seq x y z
N MET A 1 -8.41 37.56 11.56
CA MET A 1 -8.23 36.32 10.78
C MET A 1 -8.47 36.63 9.31
N ASN A 2 -7.49 36.39 8.44
CA ASN A 2 -7.46 36.95 7.09
C ASN A 2 -8.43 36.19 6.14
N ASN A 3 -9.56 36.80 5.79
CA ASN A 3 -10.67 36.19 5.02
C ASN A 3 -10.35 35.94 3.53
N THR A 4 -9.09 36.08 3.12
CA THR A 4 -8.61 36.04 1.73
C THR A 4 -8.08 34.68 1.28
N LYS A 5 -7.95 33.71 2.20
CA LYS A 5 -7.41 32.37 1.90
C LYS A 5 -8.44 31.26 2.11
N ILE A 6 -8.29 30.15 1.39
CA ILE A 6 -9.14 28.96 1.42
C ILE A 6 -8.26 27.71 1.52
N LEU A 7 -8.63 26.77 2.39
CA LEU A 7 -7.93 25.49 2.52
C LEU A 7 -8.20 24.63 1.28
N ASN A 8 -7.13 24.13 0.66
CA ASN A 8 -7.19 23.12 -0.38
C ASN A 8 -7.07 21.74 0.26
N ASP A 9 -8.18 21.02 0.41
CA ASP A 9 -8.21 19.73 1.11
C ASP A 9 -7.41 18.62 0.40
N LYS A 10 -7.04 18.80 -0.88
CA LYS A 10 -6.16 17.87 -1.60
C LYS A 10 -4.69 18.03 -1.23
N THR A 11 -4.28 19.25 -0.88
CA THR A 11 -2.86 19.59 -0.62
C THR A 11 -2.62 19.99 0.84
N GLY A 12 -3.67 20.20 1.63
CA GLY A 12 -3.60 20.70 3.00
C GLY A 12 -3.13 22.16 3.12
N ARG A 13 -2.91 22.87 2.01
CA ARG A 13 -2.38 24.26 1.99
C ARG A 13 -3.50 25.30 1.91
N TYR A 14 -3.30 26.45 2.54
CA TYR A 14 -4.17 27.62 2.38
C TYR A 14 -3.76 28.43 1.14
N VAL A 15 -4.62 28.50 0.13
CA VAL A 15 -4.40 29.25 -1.11
C VAL A 15 -5.24 30.53 -1.14
N LEU A 16 -4.83 31.55 -1.90
CA LEU A 16 -5.60 32.78 -2.06
C LEU A 16 -6.91 32.52 -2.81
N LYS A 17 -8.03 33.01 -2.29
CA LYS A 17 -9.37 32.90 -2.91
C LYS A 17 -9.42 33.52 -4.31
N SER A 18 -8.67 34.60 -4.54
CA SER A 18 -8.58 35.29 -5.84
C SER A 18 -7.73 34.54 -6.88
N GLY A 19 -6.83 33.66 -6.45
CA GLY A 19 -5.98 32.90 -7.37
C GLY A 19 -6.74 31.79 -8.10
N LYS A 20 -6.21 31.32 -9.23
CA LYS A 20 -6.83 30.28 -10.10
C LYS A 20 -7.25 29.03 -9.32
N ILE A 21 -6.40 28.55 -8.41
CA ILE A 21 -6.69 27.40 -7.53
C ILE A 21 -7.80 27.76 -6.52
N GLY A 22 -7.76 28.95 -5.92
CA GLY A 22 -8.80 29.42 -5.00
C GLY A 22 -10.16 29.54 -5.68
N GLN A 23 -10.21 30.06 -6.91
CA GLN A 23 -11.43 30.17 -7.71
C GLN A 23 -11.99 28.81 -8.11
N LEU A 24 -11.14 27.84 -8.47
CA LEU A 24 -11.55 26.46 -8.72
C LEU A 24 -12.12 25.78 -7.46
N LEU A 25 -11.47 25.98 -6.31
CA LEU A 25 -11.94 25.46 -5.04
C LEU A 25 -13.27 26.09 -4.63
N LEU A 26 -13.47 27.38 -4.87
CA LEU A 26 -14.74 28.08 -4.62
C LEU A 26 -15.86 27.58 -5.55
N LYS A 27 -15.58 27.33 -6.83
CA LYS A 27 -16.53 26.72 -7.77
C LYS A 27 -16.90 25.29 -7.39
N SER A 28 -15.99 24.54 -6.77
CA SER A 28 -16.22 23.17 -6.28
C SER A 28 -16.95 23.08 -4.94
N LYS A 29 -17.23 24.23 -4.29
CA LYS A 29 -17.95 24.27 -3.02
C LYS A 29 -19.44 24.51 -3.24
N CYS A 30 -20.23 23.81 -2.45
CA CYS A 30 -21.67 23.99 -2.39
C CYS A 30 -22.01 25.39 -1.87
N LYS A 31 -22.95 26.07 -2.54
CA LYS A 31 -23.43 27.41 -2.12
C LYS A 31 -24.04 27.39 -0.72
N ASP A 32 -24.60 26.25 -0.32
CA ASP A 32 -25.17 26.05 1.01
C ASP A 32 -24.07 25.76 2.04
N SER A 33 -23.92 26.66 3.01
CA SER A 33 -23.06 26.43 4.17
C SER A 33 -23.46 25.14 4.89
N GLY A 34 -22.50 24.24 5.13
CA GLY A 34 -22.73 22.95 5.78
C GLY A 34 -23.05 21.79 4.84
N LYS A 35 -22.89 21.92 3.51
CA LYS A 35 -22.93 20.80 2.56
C LYS A 35 -21.57 20.58 1.88
N GLU A 36 -21.26 19.32 1.58
CA GLU A 36 -20.08 18.88 0.83
C GLU A 36 -20.49 18.45 -0.60
N LEU A 37 -19.62 18.62 -1.59
CA LEU A 37 -19.87 18.15 -2.96
C LEU A 37 -19.56 16.64 -3.05
N ASP A 38 -20.56 15.80 -3.33
CA ASP A 38 -20.32 14.40 -3.71
C ASP A 38 -19.70 14.38 -5.11
N GLN A 39 -18.38 14.18 -5.18
CA GLN A 39 -17.60 14.20 -6.43
C GLN A 39 -18.04 13.16 -7.48
N ARG A 40 -18.85 12.15 -7.11
CA ARG A 40 -19.38 11.17 -8.08
C ARG A 40 -20.71 11.59 -8.69
N THR A 41 -21.51 12.38 -7.97
CA THR A 41 -22.83 12.80 -8.45
C THR A 41 -22.89 14.28 -8.77
N ASN A 42 -21.84 15.04 -8.47
CA ASN A 42 -21.80 16.51 -8.52
C ASN A 42 -22.98 17.17 -7.79
N LYS A 43 -23.45 16.53 -6.69
CA LYS A 43 -24.56 17.02 -5.87
C LYS A 43 -24.08 17.39 -4.48
N CYS A 44 -24.63 18.46 -3.95
CA CYS A 44 -24.36 18.93 -2.60
C CYS A 44 -25.12 18.09 -1.56
N VAL A 45 -24.40 17.43 -0.68
CA VAL A 45 -24.93 16.53 0.36
C VAL A 45 -24.49 16.98 1.75
N SER A 46 -25.29 16.66 2.78
CA SER A 46 -24.91 16.97 4.16
C SER A 46 -23.74 16.09 4.62
N PRO A 47 -22.69 16.63 5.26
CA PRO A 47 -21.54 15.87 5.71
C PRO A 47 -21.95 14.80 6.73
N CYS A 48 -21.22 13.68 6.75
CA CYS A 48 -21.49 12.64 7.73
C CYS A 48 -21.18 13.13 9.15
N LYS A 49 -22.07 12.80 10.11
CA LYS A 49 -21.83 13.06 11.55
C LYS A 49 -20.46 12.51 11.97
N ALA A 50 -19.78 13.20 12.88
CA ALA A 50 -18.45 12.83 13.38
C ALA A 50 -18.36 11.32 13.71
N GLY A 51 -17.32 10.66 13.21
CA GLY A 51 -17.14 9.21 13.38
C GLY A 51 -18.05 8.35 12.50
N LYS A 52 -18.63 8.88 11.41
CA LYS A 52 -19.28 8.12 10.33
C LYS A 52 -18.65 8.46 8.98
N VAL A 53 -18.62 7.49 8.07
CA VAL A 53 -18.11 7.59 6.71
C VAL A 53 -19.25 7.26 5.74
N ARG A 54 -19.33 7.98 4.62
CA ARG A 54 -20.34 7.72 3.59
C ARG A 54 -20.03 6.42 2.86
N ASP A 55 -20.97 5.51 2.86
CA ASP A 55 -20.84 4.24 2.14
C ASP A 55 -20.89 4.50 0.63
N PRO A 56 -19.88 4.06 -0.15
CA PRO A 56 -19.77 4.42 -1.57
C PRO A 56 -20.83 3.74 -2.45
N VAL A 57 -21.50 2.70 -1.95
CA VAL A 57 -22.54 1.96 -2.68
C VAL A 57 -23.93 2.45 -2.25
N THR A 58 -24.18 2.52 -0.94
CA THR A 58 -25.51 2.84 -0.41
C THR A 58 -25.73 4.32 -0.15
N LYS A 59 -24.69 5.16 -0.30
CA LYS A 59 -24.70 6.63 -0.14
C LYS A 59 -25.11 7.14 1.26
N ARG A 60 -25.32 6.23 2.23
CA ARG A 60 -25.67 6.54 3.62
C ARG A 60 -24.42 6.63 4.50
N CYS A 61 -24.44 7.53 5.48
CA CYS A 61 -23.38 7.65 6.49
C CYS A 61 -23.42 6.47 7.47
N ARG A 62 -22.34 5.71 7.54
CA ARG A 62 -22.19 4.54 8.43
C ARG A 62 -20.99 4.73 9.35
N SER A 63 -21.07 4.25 10.59
CA SER A 63 -19.89 4.23 11.46
C SER A 63 -18.79 3.37 10.81
N PRO A 64 -17.50 3.78 10.85
CA PRO A 64 -16.41 2.89 10.53
C PRO A 64 -16.59 1.63 11.37
N LYS A 65 -16.64 0.46 10.72
CA LYS A 65 -16.75 -0.81 11.46
C LYS A 65 -15.56 -0.88 12.43
N LYS A 66 -15.80 -0.57 13.71
CA LYS A 66 -14.93 -1.03 14.80
C LYS A 66 -14.81 -2.54 14.60
N LYS A 67 -13.60 -3.06 14.68
CA LYS A 67 -13.37 -4.49 14.89
C LYS A 67 -14.05 -4.86 16.21
N SER A 68 -15.34 -5.21 16.16
CA SER A 68 -15.99 -5.90 17.25
C SER A 68 -15.42 -7.31 17.24
N GLY A 69 -14.33 -7.50 17.99
CA GLY A 69 -13.99 -8.84 18.46
C GLY A 69 -15.23 -9.46 19.14
N PRO A 70 -15.34 -10.78 19.18
CA PRO A 70 -16.47 -11.43 19.84
C PRO A 70 -16.52 -10.95 21.30
N LYS A 71 -17.65 -10.35 21.70
CA LYS A 71 -17.97 -10.12 23.12
C LYS A 71 -17.82 -11.47 23.84
N LYS A 72 -16.84 -11.59 24.75
CA LYS A 72 -16.76 -12.71 25.69
C LYS A 72 -17.99 -12.63 26.60
N LYS A 73 -19.05 -13.38 26.27
CA LYS A 73 -20.03 -13.78 27.28
C LYS A 73 -19.37 -14.87 28.14
N SER A 74 -19.23 -14.62 29.43
CA SER A 74 -18.88 -15.66 30.41
C SER A 74 -19.94 -16.78 30.34
N PRO A 75 -19.54 -18.06 30.31
CA PRO A 75 -20.51 -19.16 30.33
C PRO A 75 -21.19 -19.25 31.70
N SER A 76 -22.50 -19.51 31.73
CA SER A 76 -23.25 -19.79 32.96
C SER A 76 -22.69 -21.01 33.73
N PRO A 77 -22.86 -21.10 35.05
CA PRO A 77 -22.45 -22.27 35.84
C PRO A 77 -23.10 -23.57 35.34
N CYS A 78 -22.41 -24.70 35.49
CA CYS A 78 -23.01 -26.01 35.24
C CYS A 78 -24.04 -26.34 36.32
N LYS A 79 -25.16 -26.97 35.95
CA LYS A 79 -26.15 -27.50 36.91
C LYS A 79 -25.49 -28.48 37.89
N ALA A 80 -25.99 -28.52 39.13
CA ALA A 80 -25.50 -29.39 40.20
C ALA A 80 -25.29 -30.85 39.72
N GLY A 81 -24.16 -31.45 40.09
CA GLY A 81 -23.77 -32.81 39.68
C GLY A 81 -23.15 -32.95 38.27
N LYS A 82 -22.93 -31.84 37.53
CA LYS A 82 -22.24 -31.85 36.23
C LYS A 82 -20.98 -30.98 36.25
N VAL A 83 -19.90 -31.47 35.65
CA VAL A 83 -18.61 -30.79 35.53
C VAL A 83 -18.38 -30.32 34.10
N ARG A 84 -17.77 -29.14 33.91
CA ARG A 84 -17.49 -28.58 32.59
C ARG A 84 -16.28 -29.27 31.97
N ASP A 85 -16.47 -29.88 30.81
CA ASP A 85 -15.42 -30.52 30.04
C ASP A 85 -14.40 -29.45 29.56
N PRO A 86 -13.10 -29.59 29.88
CA PRO A 86 -12.11 -28.55 29.60
C PRO A 86 -11.86 -28.34 28.10
N VAL A 87 -12.14 -29.34 27.27
CA VAL A 87 -11.91 -29.34 25.81
C VAL A 87 -13.15 -28.88 25.08
N THR A 88 -14.31 -29.49 25.39
CA THR A 88 -15.56 -29.20 24.66
C THR A 88 -16.38 -28.07 25.26
N LYS A 89 -15.99 -27.58 26.45
CA LYS A 89 -16.66 -26.53 27.23
C LYS A 89 -18.13 -26.82 27.55
N ARG A 90 -18.60 -28.08 27.44
CA ARG A 90 -19.97 -28.52 27.79
C ARG A 90 -20.01 -29.17 29.18
N CYS A 91 -21.10 -29.00 29.91
CA CYS A 91 -21.31 -29.64 31.22
C CYS A 91 -21.68 -31.12 31.05
N ARG A 92 -20.98 -32.04 31.74
CA ARG A 92 -21.20 -33.49 31.67
C ARG A 92 -21.15 -34.12 33.07
N SER A 93 -21.87 -35.23 33.25
CA SER A 93 -21.83 -36.00 34.51
C SER A 93 -20.50 -36.77 34.63
N PRO A 94 -19.90 -36.90 35.82
CA PRO A 94 -18.71 -37.72 36.01
C PRO A 94 -19.07 -39.21 35.83
N LYS A 95 -18.53 -39.87 34.79
CA LYS A 95 -18.66 -41.34 34.64
C LYS A 95 -17.53 -42.04 35.39
N LYS A 96 -17.85 -42.74 36.49
CA LYS A 96 -17.03 -43.85 36.98
C LYS A 96 -17.31 -45.08 36.11
N LYS A 97 -16.33 -45.54 35.32
CA LYS A 97 -16.31 -46.91 34.77
C LYS A 97 -14.87 -47.38 34.67
N SER A 98 -14.45 -48.24 35.59
CA SER A 98 -13.30 -49.11 35.39
C SER A 98 -13.59 -50.04 34.20
N PRO A 99 -12.63 -50.30 33.29
CA PRO A 99 -12.87 -51.18 32.16
C PRO A 99 -12.87 -52.66 32.58
N SER A 100 -13.73 -53.47 31.96
CA SER A 100 -13.71 -54.93 32.12
C SER A 100 -12.38 -55.56 31.65
N PRO A 101 -11.98 -56.74 32.15
CA PRO A 101 -10.77 -57.44 31.70
C PRO A 101 -10.82 -57.78 30.20
N CYS A 102 -9.66 -57.83 29.54
CA CYS A 102 -9.58 -58.31 28.16
C CYS A 102 -9.71 -59.84 28.10
N LYS A 103 -10.32 -60.37 27.02
CA LYS A 103 -10.38 -61.82 26.75
C LYS A 103 -8.96 -62.41 26.61
N ALA A 104 -8.80 -63.68 26.97
CA ALA A 104 -7.53 -64.41 26.89
C ALA A 104 -6.84 -64.24 25.51
N GLY A 105 -5.52 -63.99 25.52
CA GLY A 105 -4.71 -63.74 24.32
C GLY A 105 -4.78 -62.31 23.75
N LYS A 106 -5.55 -61.39 24.35
CA LYS A 106 -5.61 -59.97 23.95
C LYS A 106 -5.09 -59.04 25.04
N VAL A 107 -4.36 -57.99 24.65
CA VAL A 107 -3.80 -56.99 25.55
C VAL A 107 -4.50 -55.65 25.33
N ARG A 108 -4.73 -54.90 26.40
CA ARG A 108 -5.35 -53.57 26.33
C ARG A 108 -4.32 -52.55 25.83
N ASP A 109 -4.59 -51.94 24.68
CA ASP A 109 -3.76 -50.89 24.10
C ASP A 109 -3.81 -49.63 25.01
N SER A 110 -2.64 -49.11 25.37
CA SER A 110 -2.51 -48.03 26.36
C SER A 110 -3.07 -46.69 25.85
N VAL A 111 -3.10 -46.48 24.53
CA VAL A 111 -3.51 -45.25 23.85
C VAL A 111 -4.99 -45.29 23.50
N THR A 112 -5.45 -46.37 22.87
CA THR A 112 -6.83 -46.51 22.38
C THR A 112 -7.77 -47.14 23.41
N LYS A 113 -7.22 -47.68 24.51
CA LYS A 113 -7.94 -48.39 25.59
C LYS A 113 -8.80 -49.56 25.11
N ARG A 114 -8.55 -50.10 23.91
CA ARG A 114 -9.24 -51.28 23.35
C ARG A 114 -8.38 -52.55 23.50
N CYS A 115 -9.02 -53.70 23.68
CA CYS A 115 -8.34 -55.00 23.71
C CYS A 115 -8.02 -55.46 22.28
N GLY A 116 -6.75 -55.70 21.97
CA GLY A 116 -6.29 -56.16 20.65
C GLY A 116 -5.19 -57.23 20.76
N SER A 117 -4.86 -57.85 19.64
CA SER A 117 -3.76 -58.82 19.56
C SER A 117 -2.40 -58.12 19.78
N PRO A 118 -1.39 -58.78 20.35
CA PRO A 118 -0.06 -58.19 20.55
C PRO A 118 0.54 -57.79 19.18
N LYS A 119 0.68 -56.50 18.90
CA LYS A 119 1.39 -56.01 17.70
C LYS A 119 2.86 -55.79 18.04
N LYS A 120 3.76 -56.37 17.24
CA LYS A 120 5.20 -56.05 17.23
C LYS A 120 5.38 -54.53 17.03
N LYS A 121 6.33 -53.95 17.76
CA LYS A 121 6.65 -52.51 17.77
C LYS A 121 7.04 -52.03 16.36
N SER A 122 6.18 -51.24 15.71
CA SER A 122 6.59 -50.30 14.68
C SER A 122 5.60 -49.13 14.65
N GLY A 123 6.01 -47.98 15.18
CA GLY A 123 5.21 -46.76 15.16
C GLY A 123 4.87 -46.33 13.73
N PRO A 124 3.75 -45.61 13.52
CA PRO A 124 3.39 -45.15 12.19
C PRO A 124 4.39 -44.08 11.73
N LYS A 125 5.28 -44.43 10.79
CA LYS A 125 5.98 -43.45 9.95
C LYS A 125 4.90 -42.62 9.25
N LYS A 126 4.69 -41.39 9.68
CA LYS A 126 3.80 -40.44 8.99
C LYS A 126 4.35 -40.26 7.57
N LYS A 127 3.59 -40.69 6.56
CA LYS A 127 3.92 -40.39 5.15
C LYS A 127 4.13 -38.88 5.00
N PRO A 128 5.18 -38.43 4.31
CA PRO A 128 5.38 -37.01 4.06
C PRO A 128 4.14 -36.45 3.31
N PRO A 129 3.72 -35.21 3.63
CA PRO A 129 2.58 -34.61 2.98
C PRO A 129 2.85 -34.45 1.47
N SER A 130 1.82 -34.63 0.64
CA SER A 130 1.94 -34.51 -0.81
C SER A 130 2.53 -33.15 -1.24
N PRO A 131 3.27 -33.08 -2.35
CA PRO A 131 3.73 -31.79 -2.89
C PRO A 131 2.56 -30.85 -3.16
N CYS A 132 2.78 -29.54 -3.00
CA CYS A 132 1.79 -28.56 -3.40
C CYS A 132 1.67 -28.48 -4.92
N LYS A 133 0.47 -28.19 -5.44
CA LYS A 133 0.26 -27.93 -6.88
C LYS A 133 1.13 -26.75 -7.33
N ALA A 134 1.53 -26.75 -8.61
CA ALA A 134 2.31 -25.65 -9.21
C ALA A 134 1.75 -24.27 -8.86
N GLY A 135 2.62 -23.33 -8.50
CA GLY A 135 2.26 -21.98 -8.04
C GLY A 135 1.67 -21.93 -6.62
N LYS A 136 1.77 -23.00 -5.83
CA LYS A 136 1.40 -23.03 -4.41
C LYS A 136 2.53 -23.53 -3.53
N VAL A 137 2.68 -22.94 -2.35
CA VAL A 137 3.64 -23.33 -1.31
C VAL A 137 2.91 -23.73 -0.03
N ARG A 138 3.48 -24.67 0.71
CA ARG A 138 2.91 -25.14 1.97
C ARG A 138 3.16 -24.10 3.06
N ASP A 139 2.07 -23.56 3.58
CA ASP A 139 2.11 -22.60 4.69
C ASP A 139 2.70 -23.29 5.94
N PRO A 140 3.75 -22.73 6.57
CA PRO A 140 4.46 -23.38 7.66
C PRO A 140 3.61 -23.47 8.94
N VAL A 141 2.60 -22.60 9.09
CA VAL A 141 1.72 -22.52 10.26
C VAL A 141 0.51 -23.43 10.09
N THR A 142 -0.21 -23.28 8.99
CA THR A 142 -1.47 -24.01 8.73
C THR A 142 -1.25 -25.36 8.05
N LYS A 143 -0.03 -25.61 7.56
CA LYS A 143 0.37 -26.78 6.76
C LYS A 143 -0.46 -27.00 5.50
N ARG A 144 -1.23 -26.00 5.04
CA ARG A 144 -2.04 -26.03 3.81
C ARG A 144 -1.29 -25.39 2.64
N CYS A 145 -1.48 -25.90 1.43
CA CYS A 145 -0.92 -25.28 0.22
C CYS A 145 -1.66 -23.97 -0.11
N LYS A 146 -0.92 -22.86 -0.19
CA LYS A 146 -1.42 -21.52 -0.53
C LYS A 146 -0.72 -20.99 -1.77
N ALA A 147 -1.37 -20.12 -2.54
CA ALA A 147 -0.76 -19.49 -3.71
C ALA A 147 0.55 -18.78 -3.34
N GLN A 148 1.56 -18.95 -4.18
CA GLN A 148 2.87 -18.33 -4.07
C GLN A 148 2.78 -16.87 -4.56
N ILE A 149 3.61 -15.98 -4.02
CA ILE A 149 3.82 -14.63 -4.57
C ILE A 149 4.34 -14.81 -6.01
N PRO A 150 3.88 -14.02 -7.00
CA PRO A 150 4.61 -13.89 -8.26
C PRO A 150 6.06 -13.49 -7.94
N THR A 151 7.02 -14.31 -8.36
CA THR A 151 8.41 -14.19 -7.90
C THR A 151 9.25 -13.20 -8.67
N GLN A 152 8.70 -12.42 -9.62
CA GLN A 152 9.44 -11.35 -10.29
C GLN A 152 8.52 -10.38 -11.06
N PRO A 153 8.85 -9.08 -11.13
CA PRO A 153 8.17 -8.12 -11.99
C PRO A 153 8.41 -8.43 -13.48
N PRO A 154 7.41 -8.20 -14.36
CA PRO A 154 7.57 -8.36 -15.81
C PRO A 154 8.62 -7.38 -16.37
N THR A 155 9.36 -7.82 -17.38
CA THR A 155 10.51 -7.09 -17.96
C THR A 155 10.14 -5.95 -18.94
N ALA A 156 8.93 -5.93 -19.53
CA ALA A 156 8.49 -4.89 -20.49
C ALA A 156 7.10 -4.32 -20.18
N VAL A 157 6.80 -3.05 -20.53
CA VAL A 157 5.51 -2.37 -20.26
C VAL A 157 4.36 -2.97 -21.06
N LYS A 158 4.58 -3.27 -22.34
CA LYS A 158 3.66 -4.09 -23.16
C LYS A 158 3.43 -5.50 -22.57
N GLY A 159 4.32 -5.96 -21.69
CA GLY A 159 4.25 -7.24 -20.99
C GLY A 159 3.52 -7.23 -19.64
N ILE A 160 2.80 -6.16 -19.27
CA ILE A 160 1.99 -6.17 -18.04
C ILE A 160 0.78 -7.10 -18.27
N LEU A 161 0.87 -8.29 -17.67
CA LEU A 161 -0.10 -9.37 -17.85
C LEU A 161 -1.39 -9.13 -17.05
N GLU A 162 -2.53 -9.51 -17.63
CA GLU A 162 -3.82 -9.60 -16.94
C GLU A 162 -3.80 -10.76 -15.94
N LYS A 163 -3.89 -10.46 -14.62
CA LYS A 163 -3.76 -11.46 -13.55
C LYS A 163 -4.81 -11.29 -12.46
N CYS A 164 -6.10 -11.31 -12.81
CA CYS A 164 -7.18 -11.15 -11.84
C CYS A 164 -7.21 -12.21 -10.72
N SER A 165 -6.80 -13.45 -10.99
CA SER A 165 -6.68 -14.48 -9.95
C SER A 165 -5.64 -14.11 -8.89
N VAL A 166 -4.54 -13.49 -9.30
CA VAL A 166 -3.50 -12.95 -8.40
C VAL A 166 -4.06 -11.76 -7.63
N THR A 167 -4.73 -10.82 -8.32
CA THR A 167 -5.39 -9.68 -7.67
C THR A 167 -6.34 -10.12 -6.57
N ASN A 168 -7.23 -11.09 -6.85
CA ASN A 168 -8.21 -11.58 -5.88
C ASN A 168 -7.53 -12.20 -4.65
N HIS A 169 -6.46 -12.96 -4.85
CA HIS A 169 -5.67 -13.51 -3.75
C HIS A 169 -5.11 -12.40 -2.85
N TRP A 170 -4.46 -11.39 -3.42
CA TRP A 170 -3.84 -10.33 -2.63
C TRP A 170 -4.85 -9.37 -2.00
N LYS A 171 -5.99 -9.13 -2.65
CA LYS A 171 -7.12 -8.39 -2.08
C LYS A 171 -7.63 -9.05 -0.79
N GLN A 172 -7.71 -10.37 -0.76
CA GLN A 172 -8.11 -11.13 0.44
C GLN A 172 -7.05 -11.10 1.55
N ASN A 173 -5.78 -10.88 1.21
CA ASN A 173 -4.66 -10.83 2.16
C ASN A 173 -4.29 -9.40 2.60
N ARG A 174 -5.10 -8.40 2.27
CA ARG A 174 -4.95 -7.02 2.78
C ARG A 174 -5.09 -6.99 4.29
N LYS A 175 -4.14 -6.34 4.96
CA LYS A 175 -4.18 -6.14 6.42
C LYS A 175 -4.65 -4.75 6.80
N LYS A 176 -4.07 -3.74 6.16
CA LYS A 176 -4.24 -2.34 6.53
C LYS A 176 -4.13 -1.47 5.27
N VAL A 177 -4.95 -0.43 5.20
CA VAL A 177 -4.73 0.68 4.27
C VAL A 177 -3.64 1.56 4.86
N LEU A 178 -2.55 1.73 4.11
CA LEU A 178 -1.41 2.55 4.51
C LEU A 178 -1.57 3.99 4.04
N ALA A 179 -2.04 4.18 2.80
CA ALA A 179 -2.26 5.49 2.21
C ALA A 179 -3.47 5.48 1.26
N LEU A 180 -4.13 6.64 1.15
CA LEU A 180 -5.18 6.95 0.19
C LEU A 180 -4.67 8.14 -0.63
N GLY A 181 -4.29 7.92 -1.88
CA GLY A 181 -3.83 8.97 -2.80
C GLY A 181 -4.93 9.38 -3.78
N SER A 182 -4.67 10.43 -4.56
CA SER A 182 -5.50 10.83 -5.70
C SER A 182 -5.56 9.76 -6.80
N VAL A 183 -4.49 8.97 -6.92
CA VAL A 183 -4.25 8.01 -8.02
C VAL A 183 -4.49 6.56 -7.62
N GLY A 184 -4.69 6.28 -6.33
CA GLY A 184 -4.83 4.91 -5.87
C GLY A 184 -4.84 4.70 -4.36
N VAL A 185 -4.80 3.43 -3.97
CA VAL A 185 -4.76 3.00 -2.56
C VAL A 185 -3.58 2.09 -2.33
N VAL A 186 -2.85 2.34 -1.25
CA VAL A 186 -1.71 1.51 -0.83
C VAL A 186 -2.14 0.62 0.33
N TYR A 187 -1.95 -0.68 0.19
CA TYR A 187 -2.29 -1.67 1.20
C TYR A 187 -1.05 -2.37 1.72
N GLN A 188 -0.95 -2.55 3.03
CA GLN A 188 -0.09 -3.61 3.59
C GLN A 188 -0.73 -4.96 3.28
N VAL A 189 0.05 -5.86 2.69
CA VAL A 189 -0.39 -7.21 2.35
C VAL A 189 0.56 -8.24 2.94
N CYS A 190 0.07 -9.47 3.14
CA CYS A 190 0.91 -10.55 3.64
C CYS A 190 0.93 -11.74 2.69
N SER A 191 2.10 -12.35 2.59
CA SER A 191 2.28 -13.68 2.00
C SER A 191 2.67 -14.65 3.09
N ILE A 192 1.82 -15.65 3.34
CA ILE A 192 2.14 -16.78 4.23
C ILE A 192 2.71 -16.32 5.59
N GLY A 193 2.09 -15.30 6.19
CA GLY A 193 2.48 -14.75 7.49
C GLY A 193 3.56 -13.65 7.46
N ASN A 194 4.32 -13.51 6.36
CA ASN A 194 5.20 -12.37 6.15
C ASN A 194 4.40 -11.17 5.61
N CYS A 195 4.49 -10.02 6.28
CA CYS A 195 3.71 -8.81 5.98
C CYS A 195 4.58 -7.61 5.59
N ASP A 196 5.81 -7.86 5.14
CA ASP A 196 6.78 -6.85 4.69
C ASP A 196 6.56 -6.45 3.22
N TYR A 197 5.31 -6.44 2.78
CA TYR A 197 4.91 -6.10 1.41
C TYR A 197 3.83 -5.02 1.41
N ILE A 198 3.91 -4.16 0.41
CA ILE A 198 2.82 -3.27 0.03
C ILE A 198 2.27 -3.66 -1.33
N LEU A 199 0.99 -3.36 -1.53
CA LEU A 199 0.29 -3.45 -2.81
C LEU A 199 -0.30 -2.08 -3.12
N LYS A 200 0.24 -1.40 -4.14
CA LYS A 200 -0.39 -0.24 -4.76
C LYS A 200 -1.47 -0.73 -5.72
N GLU A 201 -2.67 -0.18 -5.60
CA GLU A 201 -3.78 -0.35 -6.54
C GLU A 201 -4.10 1.02 -7.14
N GLN A 202 -3.88 1.17 -8.45
CA GLN A 202 -4.04 2.42 -9.20
C GLN A 202 -4.93 2.20 -10.43
N ASP A 203 -5.44 3.29 -10.99
CA ASP A 203 -6.03 3.24 -12.34
C ASP A 203 -4.99 2.81 -13.38
N LEU A 204 -5.42 2.09 -14.41
CA LEU A 204 -4.54 1.70 -15.51
C LEU A 204 -4.48 2.84 -16.53
N ASP A 205 -3.77 3.90 -16.17
CA ASP A 205 -3.61 5.12 -16.95
C ASP A 205 -2.13 5.40 -17.26
N ASP A 206 -1.85 6.55 -17.88
CA ASP A 206 -0.49 6.92 -18.27
C ASP A 206 0.44 7.13 -17.06
N GLU A 207 -0.11 7.53 -15.90
CA GLU A 207 0.67 7.71 -14.67
C GLU A 207 1.15 6.37 -14.12
N PHE A 208 0.26 5.37 -14.07
CA PHE A 208 0.67 4.01 -13.76
C PHE A 208 1.69 3.46 -14.76
N LEU A 209 1.48 3.70 -16.07
CA LEU A 209 2.40 3.19 -17.09
C LEU A 209 3.80 3.83 -16.99
N ARG A 210 3.88 5.13 -16.68
CA ARG A 210 5.14 5.82 -16.40
C ARG A 210 5.83 5.29 -15.15
N GLU A 211 5.11 5.20 -14.03
CA GLU A 211 5.67 4.66 -12.79
C GLU A 211 6.27 3.26 -13.03
N VAL A 212 5.56 2.42 -13.78
CA VAL A 212 6.03 1.08 -14.14
C VAL A 212 7.27 1.10 -15.06
N ASP A 213 7.37 2.02 -16.02
CA ASP A 213 8.56 2.16 -16.87
C ASP A 213 9.79 2.57 -16.05
N ILE A 214 9.64 3.59 -15.20
CA ILE A 214 10.72 4.10 -14.36
C ILE A 214 11.16 3.05 -13.34
N LEU A 215 10.24 2.38 -12.64
CA LEU A 215 10.57 1.31 -11.70
C LEU A 215 11.33 0.14 -12.35
N LYS A 216 11.09 -0.14 -13.64
CA LYS A 216 11.85 -1.15 -14.39
C LYS A 216 13.28 -0.70 -14.66
N ARG A 217 13.46 0.56 -15.06
CA ARG A 217 14.80 1.16 -15.27
C ARG A 217 15.61 1.22 -13.99
N LEU A 218 14.92 1.41 -12.86
CA LEU A 218 15.50 1.46 -11.52
C LEU A 218 15.57 0.10 -10.83
N LYS A 219 15.38 -1.01 -11.55
CA LYS A 219 15.46 -2.36 -10.97
C LYS A 219 16.84 -2.58 -10.34
N GLY A 220 16.85 -2.81 -9.02
CA GLY A 220 18.07 -3.03 -8.25
C GLY A 220 18.81 -1.75 -7.86
N TRP A 221 18.30 -0.56 -8.23
CA TRP A 221 18.86 0.69 -7.75
C TRP A 221 18.54 0.87 -6.27
N GLU A 222 19.56 1.23 -5.49
CA GLU A 222 19.49 1.30 -4.03
C GLU A 222 18.39 2.25 -3.54
N HIS A 223 18.18 3.38 -4.22
CA HIS A 223 17.23 4.41 -3.79
C HIS A 223 15.83 4.29 -4.43
N ALA A 224 15.53 3.17 -5.08
CA ALA A 224 14.17 2.80 -5.52
C ALA A 224 13.62 1.63 -4.70
N PRO A 225 12.28 1.46 -4.63
CA PRO A 225 11.67 0.34 -3.95
C PRO A 225 11.96 -0.96 -4.70
N LYS A 226 12.19 -2.04 -3.96
CA LYS A 226 12.21 -3.39 -4.50
C LYS A 226 10.81 -3.76 -4.96
N VAL A 227 10.65 -3.95 -6.26
CA VAL A 227 9.40 -4.40 -6.88
C VAL A 227 9.40 -5.92 -7.00
N TYR A 228 8.40 -6.57 -6.41
CA TYR A 228 8.20 -8.02 -6.48
C TYR A 228 7.27 -8.44 -7.62
N GLY A 229 6.35 -7.58 -8.04
CA GLY A 229 5.41 -7.90 -9.10
C GLY A 229 4.65 -6.70 -9.62
N ILE A 230 4.35 -6.72 -10.91
CA ILE A 230 3.51 -5.72 -11.59
C ILE A 230 2.52 -6.48 -12.46
N TRP A 231 1.23 -6.15 -12.36
CA TRP A 231 0.18 -6.77 -13.19
C TRP A 231 -1.01 -5.84 -13.33
N LYS A 232 -1.93 -6.19 -14.24
CA LYS A 232 -3.22 -5.51 -14.39
C LYS A 232 -4.38 -6.44 -14.15
N CYS A 233 -5.53 -5.89 -13.77
CA CYS A 233 -6.80 -6.61 -13.74
C CYS A 233 -7.96 -5.63 -13.93
N LYS A 234 -8.84 -5.88 -14.91
CA LYS A 234 -10.09 -5.13 -15.13
C LYS A 234 -9.92 -3.60 -15.09
N GLY A 235 -8.97 -3.07 -15.85
CA GLY A 235 -8.71 -1.63 -15.95
C GLY A 235 -8.00 -1.01 -14.73
N LYS A 236 -7.49 -1.83 -13.81
CA LYS A 236 -6.65 -1.39 -12.68
C LYS A 236 -5.23 -1.94 -12.80
N GLY A 237 -4.26 -1.11 -12.44
CA GLY A 237 -2.86 -1.45 -12.28
C GLY A 237 -2.52 -1.86 -10.83
N TYR A 238 -1.58 -2.78 -10.69
CA TYR A 238 -1.11 -3.27 -9.40
C TYR A 238 0.41 -3.37 -9.35
N ILE A 239 1.02 -2.73 -8.35
CA ILE A 239 2.46 -2.77 -8.08
C ILE A 239 2.66 -3.35 -6.68
N MET A 240 3.44 -4.42 -6.58
CA MET A 240 3.82 -5.05 -5.31
C MET A 240 5.26 -4.73 -4.98
N GLU A 241 5.48 -4.13 -3.82
CA GLU A 241 6.79 -3.59 -3.42
C GLU A 241 7.13 -4.00 -1.98
N GLU A 242 8.38 -3.75 -1.59
CA GLU A 242 8.82 -3.86 -0.20
C GLU A 242 8.10 -2.86 0.72
N MET A 243 7.90 -3.27 1.98
CA MET A 243 7.43 -2.38 3.02
C MET A 243 8.56 -1.45 3.46
N LEU A 244 8.35 -0.16 3.27
CA LEU A 244 9.24 0.91 3.76
C LEU A 244 8.66 1.57 5.02
N ILE A 245 9.49 2.34 5.72
CA ILE A 245 9.10 3.13 6.88
C ILE A 245 9.19 4.63 6.56
N PRO A 246 8.36 5.49 7.19
CA PRO A 246 8.50 6.93 7.06
C PRO A 246 9.90 7.39 7.45
N TYR A 247 10.42 8.40 6.74
CA TYR A 247 11.70 8.99 7.10
C TYR A 247 11.64 9.68 8.48
N LYS A 248 12.79 9.76 9.17
CA LYS A 248 12.86 10.30 10.55
C LYS A 248 13.85 11.46 10.73
N TYR A 249 14.56 11.83 9.66
CA TYR A 249 15.59 12.87 9.71
C TYR A 249 14.99 14.28 9.76
N LYS A 250 15.77 15.24 10.26
CA LYS A 250 15.45 16.66 10.11
C LYS A 250 15.48 17.02 8.62
N LYS A 251 14.64 17.99 8.21
CA LYS A 251 14.54 18.42 6.81
C LYS A 251 15.90 18.79 6.20
N VAL A 252 16.76 19.49 6.94
CA VAL A 252 18.09 19.92 6.46
C VAL A 252 19.03 18.73 6.20
N ASP A 253 19.02 17.72 7.07
CA ASP A 253 19.84 16.52 6.85
C ASP A 253 19.32 15.70 5.67
N MET A 254 18.00 15.67 5.49
CA MET A 254 17.36 15.01 4.36
C MET A 254 17.65 15.74 3.04
N LEU A 255 17.65 17.08 3.04
CA LEU A 255 17.93 17.88 1.84
C LEU A 255 19.25 17.47 1.19
N ARG A 256 20.32 17.40 1.98
CA ARG A 256 21.65 17.02 1.47
C ARG A 256 21.64 15.62 0.84
N LYS A 257 21.04 14.65 1.53
CA LYS A 257 20.90 13.27 1.02
C LYS A 257 20.09 13.23 -0.27
N LEU A 258 18.99 13.98 -0.35
CA LEU A 258 18.15 14.03 -1.54
C LEU A 258 18.87 14.67 -2.71
N GLN A 259 19.64 15.74 -2.50
CA GLN A 259 20.46 16.33 -3.56
C GLN A 259 21.43 15.30 -4.17
N ASP A 260 22.12 14.51 -3.34
CA ASP A 260 23.03 13.46 -3.81
C ASP A 260 22.29 12.33 -4.56
N ILE A 261 21.11 11.92 -4.06
CA ILE A 261 20.29 10.86 -4.66
C ILE A 261 19.71 11.32 -6.01
N LEU A 262 19.20 12.55 -6.07
CA LEU A 262 18.64 13.13 -7.29
C LEU A 262 19.73 13.32 -8.34
N ALA A 263 20.94 13.75 -7.97
CA ALA A 263 22.07 13.79 -8.90
C ALA A 263 22.35 12.43 -9.56
N LYS A 264 22.39 11.35 -8.76
CA LYS A 264 22.55 9.98 -9.28
C LYS A 264 21.39 9.53 -10.17
N LEU A 265 20.19 10.05 -9.93
CA LEU A 265 19.02 9.76 -10.74
C LEU A 265 19.08 10.51 -12.09
N TYR A 266 19.54 11.76 -12.07
CA TYR A 266 19.80 12.56 -13.26
C TYR A 266 20.88 11.95 -14.14
N ASP A 267 21.93 11.36 -13.57
CA ASP A 267 22.95 10.62 -14.31
C ASP A 267 22.39 9.40 -15.05
N LYS A 268 21.24 8.88 -14.61
CA LYS A 268 20.47 7.84 -15.31
C LYS A 268 19.51 8.41 -16.35
N GLY A 269 19.49 9.72 -16.55
CA GLY A 269 18.54 10.40 -17.42
C GLY A 269 17.12 10.39 -16.87
N ILE A 270 16.91 10.25 -15.55
CA ILE A 270 15.57 10.16 -14.96
C ILE A 270 15.26 11.42 -14.15
N SER A 271 14.10 12.03 -14.39
CA SER A 271 13.56 13.13 -13.59
C SER A 271 12.72 12.58 -12.42
N PHE A 272 12.62 13.34 -11.32
CA PHE A 272 11.76 13.05 -10.18
C PHE A 272 11.07 14.31 -9.66
N PRO A 273 10.08 14.84 -10.42
CA PRO A 273 9.55 16.17 -10.16
C PRO A 273 8.67 16.29 -8.92
N ASP A 274 8.13 15.18 -8.45
CA ASP A 274 7.27 15.11 -7.26
C ASP A 274 8.09 14.80 -5.99
N CYS A 275 9.28 15.41 -5.87
CA CYS A 275 10.17 15.21 -4.73
C CYS A 275 9.71 15.96 -3.48
N HIS A 276 8.75 15.38 -2.77
CA HIS A 276 8.20 15.96 -1.55
C HIS A 276 8.22 14.96 -0.38
N THR A 277 7.96 15.44 0.83
CA THR A 277 8.06 14.65 2.08
C THR A 277 7.18 13.39 2.12
N GLY A 278 6.13 13.30 1.30
CA GLY A 278 5.26 12.12 1.20
C GLY A 278 5.84 11.01 0.32
N ASN A 279 6.76 11.38 -0.59
CA ASN A 279 7.38 10.49 -1.57
C ASN A 279 8.80 10.07 -1.20
N VAL A 280 9.20 10.36 0.05
CA VAL A 280 10.48 9.96 0.62
C VAL A 280 10.24 9.00 1.77
N MET A 281 10.78 7.80 1.66
CA MET A 281 10.69 6.75 2.65
C MET A 281 12.09 6.22 2.99
N MET A 282 12.16 5.26 3.91
CA MET A 282 13.42 4.62 4.29
C MET A 282 13.27 3.11 4.45
N ARG A 283 14.39 2.40 4.28
CA ARG A 283 14.56 1.05 4.83
C ARG A 283 14.95 1.11 6.31
N LYS A 284 14.88 -0.03 6.99
CA LYS A 284 15.18 -0.14 8.43
C LYS A 284 16.65 0.19 8.76
N ASP A 285 17.55 0.02 7.80
CA ASP A 285 18.98 0.36 7.89
C ASP A 285 19.27 1.86 7.69
N GLY A 286 18.26 2.68 7.39
CA GLY A 286 18.41 4.12 7.16
C GLY A 286 18.65 4.51 5.70
N THR A 287 18.66 3.55 4.77
CA THR A 287 18.71 3.82 3.33
C THR A 287 17.48 4.62 2.91
N VAL A 288 17.69 5.78 2.29
CA VAL A 288 16.61 6.62 1.74
C VAL A 288 16.13 6.01 0.43
N VAL A 289 14.80 5.95 0.26
CA VAL A 289 14.14 5.39 -0.92
C VAL A 289 13.10 6.39 -1.41
N LEU A 290 13.22 6.78 -2.68
CA LEU A 290 12.22 7.55 -3.40
C LEU A 290 11.08 6.62 -3.82
N ILE A 291 9.83 7.06 -3.66
CA ILE A 291 8.64 6.32 -4.07
C ILE A 291 7.75 7.21 -4.93
N ASP A 292 6.80 6.60 -5.63
CA ASP A 292 5.81 7.32 -6.44
C ASP A 292 6.43 8.01 -7.66
N PHE A 293 6.78 7.20 -8.66
CA PHE A 293 7.42 7.66 -9.90
C PHE A 293 6.39 8.00 -11.00
N GLY A 294 5.12 8.25 -10.65
CA GLY A 294 4.06 8.50 -11.63
C GLY A 294 4.29 9.73 -12.52
N TRP A 295 5.01 10.71 -11.99
CA TRP A 295 5.37 11.96 -12.65
C TRP A 295 6.81 11.97 -13.19
N SER A 296 7.56 10.89 -12.96
CA SER A 296 8.93 10.76 -13.40
C SER A 296 9.01 10.43 -14.89
N GLU A 297 10.07 10.92 -15.52
CA GLU A 297 10.30 10.74 -16.95
C GLU A 297 11.73 10.29 -17.22
N TYR A 298 11.90 9.65 -18.38
CA TYR A 298 13.21 9.17 -18.83
C TYR A 298 13.64 9.90 -20.10
N PHE A 299 14.82 10.48 -20.03
CA PHE A 299 15.51 11.22 -21.06
C PHE A 299 16.72 10.39 -21.53
N PRO A 300 16.58 9.58 -22.59
CA PRO A 300 17.63 8.66 -23.03
C PRO A 300 18.93 9.35 -23.47
N TYR A 301 18.82 10.59 -23.95
CA TYR A 301 19.93 11.38 -24.45
C TYR A 301 19.89 12.79 -23.85
N LYS A 302 21.03 13.48 -23.85
CA LYS A 302 21.09 14.89 -23.41
C LYS A 302 20.20 15.81 -24.25
N THR A 303 19.99 15.46 -25.53
CA THR A 303 19.11 16.18 -26.46
C THR A 303 17.66 15.73 -26.38
N SER A 304 17.33 14.73 -25.55
CA SER A 304 15.95 14.31 -25.37
C SER A 304 15.15 15.43 -24.73
N THR A 305 13.93 15.59 -25.22
CA THR A 305 12.95 16.52 -24.68
C THR A 305 11.68 15.79 -24.30
N SER A 306 10.91 16.37 -23.39
CA SER A 306 9.59 15.90 -22.99
C SER A 306 8.53 16.95 -23.26
N THR A 307 7.38 16.51 -23.77
CA THR A 307 6.17 17.33 -23.90
C THR A 307 5.19 17.12 -22.74
N TYR A 308 5.60 16.38 -21.71
CA TYR A 308 4.77 16.00 -20.58
C TYR A 308 5.11 16.84 -19.34
N GLY A 309 4.13 16.97 -18.45
CA GLY A 309 4.29 17.62 -17.15
C GLY A 309 4.08 19.13 -17.17
N TYR A 310 3.93 19.69 -15.97
CA TYR A 310 3.57 21.09 -15.74
C TYR A 310 4.49 22.07 -16.44
N LEU A 311 5.80 21.79 -16.48
CA LEU A 311 6.78 22.70 -17.05
C LEU A 311 6.61 22.83 -18.57
N SER A 312 6.49 21.71 -19.29
CA SER A 312 6.24 21.73 -20.73
C SER A 312 4.92 22.41 -21.08
N GLU A 313 3.85 22.12 -20.33
CA GLU A 313 2.54 22.77 -20.50
C GLU A 313 2.60 24.28 -20.27
N SER A 314 3.40 24.73 -19.28
CA SER A 314 3.54 26.15 -18.95
C SER A 314 4.35 26.92 -19.99
N LEU A 315 5.38 26.28 -20.56
CA LEU A 315 6.22 26.85 -21.62
C LEU A 315 5.63 26.65 -23.03
N MET A 316 4.59 25.81 -23.15
CA MET A 316 3.99 25.41 -24.43
C MET A 316 5.00 24.84 -25.44
N ARG A 317 6.06 24.19 -24.94
CA ARG A 317 7.08 23.55 -25.77
C ARG A 317 7.71 22.33 -25.07
N PRO A 318 8.38 21.44 -25.82
CA PRO A 318 9.16 20.38 -25.21
C PRO A 318 10.25 20.95 -24.29
N VAL A 319 10.52 20.27 -23.17
CA VAL A 319 11.55 20.65 -22.18
C VAL A 319 12.63 19.61 -22.07
N THR A 320 13.86 20.05 -21.82
CA THR A 320 15.01 19.18 -21.56
C THR A 320 15.05 18.72 -20.11
N LEU A 321 15.84 17.69 -19.81
CA LEU A 321 16.07 17.25 -18.44
C LEU A 321 16.67 18.37 -17.57
N ASP A 322 17.55 19.21 -18.11
CA ASP A 322 18.17 20.31 -17.35
C ASP A 322 17.15 21.39 -16.96
N GLU A 323 16.17 21.67 -17.82
CA GLU A 323 15.07 22.58 -17.50
C GLU A 323 14.14 21.98 -16.43
N VAL A 324 13.86 20.69 -16.54
CA VAL A 324 13.09 19.97 -15.52
C VAL A 324 13.82 20.05 -14.17
N LYS A 325 15.14 19.82 -14.10
CA LYS A 325 15.93 19.96 -12.86
C LYS A 325 15.79 21.31 -12.16
N ILE A 326 15.69 22.40 -12.92
CA ILE A 326 15.50 23.75 -12.36
C ILE A 326 14.16 23.80 -11.61
N TRP A 327 13.10 23.28 -12.23
CA TRP A 327 11.79 23.16 -11.59
C TRP A 327 11.82 22.21 -10.38
N GLU A 328 12.45 21.03 -10.49
CA GLU A 328 12.56 20.09 -9.38
C GLU A 328 13.31 20.67 -8.19
N THR A 329 14.35 21.48 -8.45
CA THR A 329 15.09 22.17 -7.41
C THR A 329 14.17 23.10 -6.62
N SER A 330 13.27 23.83 -7.30
CA SER A 330 12.26 24.64 -6.62
C SER A 330 11.33 23.80 -5.74
N ASN A 331 10.85 22.65 -6.24
CA ASN A 331 9.99 21.75 -5.47
C ASN A 331 10.73 21.16 -4.24
N LEU A 332 11.97 20.73 -4.42
CA LEU A 332 12.82 20.21 -3.35
C LEU A 332 13.04 21.26 -2.26
N MET A 333 13.30 22.52 -2.65
CA MET A 333 13.54 23.59 -1.68
C MET A 333 12.26 24.02 -0.94
N ASP A 334 11.09 23.93 -1.56
CA ASP A 334 9.81 24.20 -0.89
C ASP A 334 9.58 23.26 0.30
N ASP A 335 9.91 21.98 0.11
CA ASP A 335 9.60 20.94 1.07
C ASP A 335 10.74 20.66 2.07
N PHE A 336 12.00 20.78 1.65
CA PHE A 336 13.17 20.44 2.46
C PHE A 336 14.14 21.60 2.69
N GLY A 337 14.07 22.65 1.86
CA GLY A 337 14.94 23.82 1.94
C GLY A 337 14.55 24.83 3.03
N THR A 338 15.41 25.82 3.20
CA THR A 338 15.07 27.04 3.94
C THR A 338 14.25 27.98 3.07
N ARG A 339 13.55 28.93 3.69
CA ARG A 339 12.80 29.98 2.97
C ARG A 339 13.68 30.77 1.99
N LYS A 340 14.96 30.97 2.33
CA LYS A 340 15.92 31.65 1.43
C LYS A 340 16.21 30.78 0.21
N GLN A 341 16.60 29.53 0.41
CA GLN A 341 16.87 28.59 -0.69
C GLN A 341 15.67 28.41 -1.63
N TYR A 342 14.45 28.35 -1.08
CA TYR A 342 13.24 28.28 -1.90
C TYR A 342 13.06 29.53 -2.78
N LYS A 343 13.24 30.73 -2.21
CA LYS A 343 13.16 31.98 -2.97
C LYS A 343 14.22 32.02 -4.08
N ASP A 344 15.45 31.67 -3.76
CA ASP A 344 16.56 31.68 -4.72
C ASP A 344 16.28 30.70 -5.88
N ALA A 345 15.78 29.49 -5.58
CA ALA A 345 15.38 28.52 -6.60
C ALA A 345 14.19 29.00 -7.45
N THR A 346 13.21 29.66 -6.84
CA THR A 346 12.04 30.21 -7.56
C THR A 346 12.46 31.32 -8.53
N VAL A 347 13.43 32.17 -8.16
CA VAL A 347 13.95 33.22 -9.05
C VAL A 347 14.59 32.62 -10.31
N LEU A 348 15.36 31.54 -10.18
CA LEU A 348 15.96 30.85 -11.32
C LEU A 348 14.89 30.24 -12.23
N LEU A 349 13.86 29.61 -11.65
CA LEU A 349 12.73 29.07 -12.40
C LEU A 349 11.96 30.17 -13.14
N ASP A 350 11.66 31.29 -12.48
CA ASP A 350 10.98 32.43 -13.08
C ASP A 350 11.81 33.06 -14.21
N GLN A 351 13.13 33.15 -14.05
CA GLN A 351 14.03 33.66 -15.09
C GLN A 351 14.04 32.75 -16.32
N MET A 352 14.03 31.43 -16.12
CA MET A 352 13.94 30.46 -17.22
C MET A 352 12.61 30.60 -17.96
N ILE A 353 11.50 30.70 -17.23
CA ILE A 353 10.16 30.86 -17.83
C ILE A 353 10.04 32.19 -18.59
N LYS A 354 10.56 33.29 -18.03
CA LYS A 354 10.47 34.63 -18.65
C LYS A 354 11.39 34.86 -19.84
N LYS A 355 12.45 34.08 -20.01
CA LYS A 355 13.33 34.17 -21.20
C LYS A 355 12.69 33.57 -22.45
N GLU A 356 11.59 32.84 -22.28
CA GLU A 356 10.94 32.01 -23.30
C GLU A 356 9.55 32.54 -23.72
N VAL A 357 8.99 33.49 -22.95
CA VAL A 357 7.74 34.22 -23.24
C VAL A 357 8.11 35.62 -23.71
#